data_AF-A0A0G2G9R1-F1
#
_entry.id   AF-A0A0G2G9R1-F1
#
_cell.length_a   1.000
_cell.length_b   1.000
_cell.length_c   1.000
_cell.angle_alpha   90.00
_cell.angle_beta   90.00
_cell.angle_gamma   90.00
#
_symmetry.space_group_name_H-M   'P 1'
#
loop_
_entity.id
_entity.type
_entity.pdbx_description
1 polymer ?
#
loop_
_entity_poly.entity_id
_entity_poly.type
_entity_poly.pdbx_seq_one_letter_code
_entity_poly.pdbx_strand_id
1 'polypeptide(L)'
;MAEIAAGAVVAEQVVSTTIEGGAVAGYAIAKKTLPLKATFTRIAVSELIRRHSHTVSVVNGKAYIFGGFTEAGTLAGNEFHQLTLLHKDENTDYKCIPALPTDDASSVPPPRAGHSASVFGKNIIIYGGMDEAGNSVEDGSKLWSFDTDTLKWTLRTSQGPKDCQFYHGSTVHGNMLLLYGGYSKPAGTNDLRALPSLSSVDVTTGVWQAHEDQVLSPVGTPSGLAFSQDKVFTVGIDSKFQAPVHFYDLHAATANARWDTIPVPSNPLVPGPDTSRDGAGVITLSTGQGRKYLLYLFGQKHGGDQPTSLPPKSDELFSDAWTFQLPSNNTTLASAKDAARLKLGMDSGEDSWAEVELKLHQEEFAHEGKVHPGPRSFFAASNIDDKTVVLWGGLNPKQDVEGDGWIIKLEV
;
A
#
# COMPACT_ATOMS: atom_id res chain seq x y z
N MET A 1 -36.11 -2.71 0.73
CA MET A 1 -36.95 -2.69 1.96
C MET A 1 -36.68 -3.88 2.89
N ALA A 2 -36.36 -5.07 2.39
CA ALA A 2 -36.06 -6.23 3.25
C ALA A 2 -34.65 -6.22 3.90
N GLU A 3 -33.63 -5.63 3.26
CA GLU A 3 -32.24 -5.59 3.80
C GLU A 3 -32.07 -4.60 4.96
N ILE A 4 -32.79 -3.47 4.96
CA ILE A 4 -32.75 -2.48 6.03
C ILE A 4 -33.31 -3.07 7.34
N ALA A 5 -34.29 -3.99 7.23
CA ALA A 5 -34.89 -4.65 8.38
C ALA A 5 -33.93 -5.65 9.05
N ALA A 6 -33.11 -6.36 8.28
CA ALA A 6 -32.17 -7.35 8.83
C ALA A 6 -31.08 -6.71 9.69
N GLY A 7 -30.49 -5.60 9.23
CA GLY A 7 -29.48 -4.85 10.01
C GLY A 7 -30.06 -4.20 11.27
N ALA A 8 -31.32 -3.76 11.22
CA ALA A 8 -32.01 -3.17 12.37
C ALA A 8 -32.31 -4.20 13.48
N VAL A 9 -32.70 -5.42 13.11
CA VAL A 9 -33.02 -6.51 14.06
C VAL A 9 -31.76 -7.00 14.79
N VAL A 10 -30.61 -7.09 14.10
CA VAL A 10 -29.33 -7.43 14.73
C VAL A 10 -28.92 -6.36 15.75
N ALA A 11 -29.08 -5.08 15.42
CA ALA A 11 -28.78 -3.99 16.35
C ALA A 11 -29.70 -4.00 17.59
N GLU A 12 -30.98 -4.36 17.44
CA GLU A 12 -31.94 -4.42 18.53
C GLU A 12 -31.69 -5.61 19.49
N GLN A 13 -31.22 -6.75 18.96
CA GLN A 13 -30.80 -7.90 19.79
C GLN A 13 -29.48 -7.67 20.53
N VAL A 14 -28.53 -6.93 19.95
CA VAL A 14 -27.26 -6.57 20.61
C VAL A 14 -27.49 -5.61 21.79
N VAL A 15 -28.51 -4.76 21.72
CA VAL A 15 -28.85 -3.80 22.79
C VAL A 15 -29.61 -4.46 23.96
N SER A 16 -30.25 -5.63 23.76
CA SER A 16 -31.25 -6.15 24.69
C SER A 16 -30.88 -7.38 25.54
N THR A 17 -29.66 -7.93 25.47
CA THR A 17 -29.33 -9.18 26.18
C THR A 17 -28.61 -8.99 27.53
N THR A 18 -29.36 -9.19 28.63
CA THR A 18 -28.97 -9.43 30.05
C THR A 18 -28.08 -8.38 30.74
N ILE A 19 -28.31 -8.10 32.03
CA ILE A 19 -27.71 -6.97 32.79
C ILE A 19 -26.16 -6.93 32.74
N GLU A 20 -25.48 -8.08 32.59
CA GLU A 20 -24.02 -8.13 32.35
C GLU A 20 -23.63 -7.98 30.87
N GLY A 21 -24.46 -8.49 29.95
CA GLY A 21 -24.26 -8.37 28.50
C GLY A 21 -24.56 -6.95 27.96
N GLY A 22 -25.51 -6.22 28.56
CA GLY A 22 -25.85 -4.85 28.19
C GLY A 22 -24.76 -3.83 28.54
N ALA A 23 -24.04 -4.04 29.65
CA ALA A 23 -22.90 -3.19 30.02
C ALA A 23 -21.70 -3.44 29.09
N VAL A 24 -21.42 -4.71 28.75
CA VAL A 24 -20.35 -5.09 27.82
C VAL A 24 -20.68 -4.65 26.39
N ALA A 25 -21.92 -4.85 25.93
CA ALA A 25 -22.40 -4.40 24.63
C ALA A 25 -22.42 -2.86 24.55
N GLY A 26 -22.91 -2.18 25.59
CA GLY A 26 -22.89 -0.73 25.70
C GLY A 26 -21.46 -0.17 25.67
N TYR A 27 -20.54 -0.79 26.41
CA TYR A 27 -19.12 -0.44 26.38
C TYR A 27 -18.50 -0.68 25.00
N ALA A 28 -18.79 -1.81 24.35
CA ALA A 28 -18.30 -2.12 23.02
C ALA A 28 -18.80 -1.12 21.95
N ILE A 29 -20.04 -0.67 22.06
CA ILE A 29 -20.64 0.38 21.20
C ILE A 29 -20.00 1.74 21.50
N ALA A 30 -19.79 2.07 22.78
CA ALA A 30 -19.24 3.35 23.21
C ALA A 30 -17.76 3.52 22.87
N LYS A 31 -16.95 2.44 22.96
CA LYS A 31 -15.51 2.44 22.65
C LYS A 31 -15.29 2.96 21.22
N LYS A 32 -14.59 4.08 21.11
CA LYS A 32 -14.17 4.65 19.82
C LYS A 32 -13.30 3.65 19.07
N THR A 33 -13.39 3.70 17.75
CA THR A 33 -12.65 2.85 16.80
C THR A 33 -11.49 3.59 16.15
N LEU A 34 -11.35 4.88 16.44
CA LEU A 34 -10.25 5.74 16.12
C LEU A 34 -9.90 6.60 17.35
N PRO A 35 -8.64 7.04 17.51
CA PRO A 35 -7.48 6.62 16.73
C PRO A 35 -7.10 5.15 16.99
N LEU A 36 -6.50 4.49 16.00
CA LEU A 36 -5.89 3.17 16.20
C LEU A 36 -4.54 3.34 16.89
N LYS A 37 -4.15 2.34 17.67
CA LYS A 37 -2.83 2.29 18.31
C LYS A 37 -1.90 1.40 17.49
N ALA A 38 -0.63 1.76 17.38
CA ALA A 38 0.37 0.92 16.72
C ALA A 38 1.65 0.78 17.55
N THR A 39 2.25 -0.40 17.47
CA THR A 39 3.61 -0.66 17.95
C THR A 39 4.54 -0.82 16.75
N PHE A 40 5.72 -0.23 16.83
CA PHE A 40 6.77 -0.35 15.84
C PHE A 40 7.92 -1.15 16.43
N THR A 41 8.22 -2.30 15.83
CA THR A 41 9.30 -3.19 16.27
C THR A 41 10.31 -3.32 15.15
N ARG A 42 11.56 -2.91 15.39
CA ARG A 42 12.63 -3.11 14.40
C ARG A 42 12.99 -4.59 14.36
N ILE A 43 12.94 -5.17 13.17
CA ILE A 43 13.21 -6.60 12.97
C ILE A 43 14.65 -6.90 12.55
N ALA A 44 15.29 -5.96 11.84
CA ALA A 44 16.68 -6.13 11.39
C ALA A 44 17.27 -4.80 10.92
N VAL A 45 18.61 -4.76 10.85
CA VAL A 45 19.40 -3.77 10.12
C VAL A 45 20.37 -4.53 9.23
N SER A 46 20.45 -4.20 7.95
CA SER A 46 21.32 -4.90 7.02
C SER A 46 21.88 -3.98 5.94
N GLU A 47 23.21 -3.91 5.89
CA GLU A 47 23.94 -3.21 4.83
C GLU A 47 23.74 -3.86 3.45
N LEU A 48 23.46 -5.18 3.41
CA LEU A 48 23.30 -5.92 2.16
C LEU A 48 22.00 -5.55 1.41
N ILE A 49 21.00 -5.09 2.15
CA ILE A 49 19.68 -4.75 1.62
C ILE A 49 19.27 -3.32 2.00
N ARG A 50 20.25 -2.42 2.04
CA ARG A 50 20.07 -0.97 2.14
C ARG A 50 19.67 -0.40 0.77
N ARG A 51 18.40 -0.03 0.63
CA ARG A 51 17.82 0.37 -0.66
C ARG A 51 16.54 1.21 -0.55
N HIS A 52 16.23 1.94 -1.61
CA HIS A 52 14.98 2.69 -1.77
C HIS A 52 14.36 2.43 -3.17
N SER A 53 13.12 2.88 -3.38
CA SER A 53 12.38 2.67 -4.64
C SER A 53 12.33 1.20 -5.06
N HIS A 54 12.29 0.30 -4.07
CA HIS A 54 12.21 -1.15 -4.23
C HIS A 54 10.82 -1.62 -3.81
N THR A 55 10.56 -2.92 -3.94
CA THR A 55 9.31 -3.53 -3.45
C THR A 55 9.59 -4.58 -2.39
N VAL A 56 8.61 -4.78 -1.51
CA VAL A 56 8.54 -5.88 -0.55
C VAL A 56 7.19 -6.56 -0.74
N SER A 57 7.17 -7.88 -0.82
CA SER A 57 5.96 -8.69 -0.93
C SER A 57 5.99 -9.78 0.13
N VAL A 58 4.91 -9.97 0.88
CA VAL A 58 4.83 -11.04 1.87
C VAL A 58 4.05 -12.23 1.31
N VAL A 59 4.66 -13.40 1.31
CA VAL A 59 4.02 -14.67 0.91
C VAL A 59 4.37 -15.73 1.94
N ASN A 60 3.35 -16.38 2.52
CA ASN A 60 3.52 -17.47 3.49
C ASN A 60 4.48 -17.14 4.65
N GLY A 61 4.34 -15.95 5.25
CA GLY A 61 5.15 -15.50 6.39
C GLY A 61 6.58 -15.10 6.03
N LYS A 62 6.92 -14.93 4.75
CA LYS A 62 8.24 -14.49 4.30
C LYS A 62 8.12 -13.19 3.52
N ALA A 63 8.95 -12.20 3.84
CA ALA A 63 9.13 -11.01 3.03
C ALA A 63 10.12 -11.31 1.89
N TYR A 64 9.77 -10.88 0.69
CA TYR A 64 10.61 -10.93 -0.51
C TYR A 64 10.85 -9.50 -0.98
N ILE A 65 12.11 -9.08 -1.00
CA ILE A 65 12.57 -7.73 -1.35
C ILE A 65 13.26 -7.79 -2.72
N PHE A 66 12.88 -6.93 -3.66
CA PHE A 66 13.42 -6.94 -5.03
C PHE A 66 13.67 -5.53 -5.59
N GLY A 67 14.75 -5.41 -6.37
CA GLY A 67 15.15 -4.20 -7.09
C GLY A 67 15.44 -3.00 -6.19
N GLY A 68 15.29 -1.81 -6.75
CA GLY A 68 15.56 -0.51 -6.11
C GLY A 68 16.95 0.04 -6.41
N PHE A 69 17.25 1.20 -5.83
CA PHE A 69 18.59 1.78 -5.82
C PHE A 69 19.28 1.49 -4.49
N THR A 70 20.57 1.20 -4.57
CA THR A 70 21.45 1.04 -3.41
C THR A 70 21.93 2.39 -2.89
N GLU A 71 22.60 2.39 -1.73
CA GLU A 71 23.26 3.59 -1.19
C GLU A 71 24.30 4.21 -2.15
N ALA A 72 24.93 3.40 -2.99
CA ALA A 72 25.87 3.89 -4.01
C ALA A 72 25.20 4.63 -5.17
N GLY A 73 23.86 4.69 -5.20
CA GLY A 73 23.08 5.29 -6.27
C GLY A 73 22.95 4.42 -7.53
N THR A 74 23.43 3.17 -7.47
CA THR A 74 23.30 2.20 -8.57
C THR A 74 22.09 1.30 -8.37
N LEU A 75 21.59 0.70 -9.45
CA LEU A 75 20.53 -0.31 -9.34
C LEU A 75 21.01 -1.51 -8.53
N ALA A 76 20.17 -1.95 -7.59
CA ALA A 76 20.34 -3.26 -6.95
C ALA A 76 20.17 -4.36 -8.00
N GLY A 77 20.79 -5.53 -7.75
CA GLY A 77 20.69 -6.66 -8.67
C GLY A 77 19.27 -7.22 -8.77
N ASN A 78 19.12 -8.27 -9.58
CA ASN A 78 17.84 -8.92 -9.86
C ASN A 78 17.57 -10.15 -8.98
N GLU A 79 18.39 -10.36 -7.95
CA GLU A 79 18.12 -11.28 -6.87
C GLU A 79 16.90 -10.87 -6.03
N PHE A 80 16.22 -11.87 -5.48
CA PHE A 80 15.28 -11.66 -4.39
C PHE A 80 15.99 -11.83 -3.05
N HIS A 81 15.76 -10.90 -2.12
CA HIS A 81 16.17 -11.06 -0.74
C HIS A 81 14.98 -11.51 0.09
N GLN A 82 15.06 -12.71 0.65
CA GLN A 82 14.00 -13.30 1.46
C GLN A 82 14.34 -13.19 2.94
N LEU A 83 13.38 -12.74 3.74
CA LEU A 83 13.43 -12.70 5.20
C LEU A 83 12.23 -13.46 5.77
N THR A 84 12.47 -14.39 6.69
CA THR A 84 11.38 -15.07 7.41
C THR A 84 10.84 -14.15 8.50
N LEU A 85 9.56 -13.81 8.42
CA LEU A 85 8.90 -12.92 9.38
C LEU A 85 8.30 -13.73 10.53
N LEU A 86 8.26 -13.13 11.72
CA LEU A 86 7.55 -13.66 12.90
C LEU A 86 7.96 -15.10 13.29
N HIS A 87 9.24 -15.33 13.56
CA HIS A 87 9.68 -16.55 14.23
C HIS A 87 9.66 -16.40 15.76
N LYS A 88 9.35 -17.49 16.47
CA LYS A 88 9.43 -17.55 17.94
C LYS A 88 10.87 -17.62 18.45
N ASP A 89 11.81 -17.93 17.57
CA ASP A 89 13.23 -17.99 17.86
C ASP A 89 13.92 -16.74 17.30
N GLU A 90 14.89 -16.21 18.05
CA GLU A 90 15.45 -14.85 17.95
C GLU A 90 16.15 -14.50 16.62
N ASN A 91 16.22 -15.41 15.64
CA ASN A 91 16.89 -15.16 14.36
C ASN A 91 15.91 -15.14 13.18
N THR A 92 15.89 -14.00 12.47
CA THR A 92 15.27 -13.87 11.15
C THR A 92 16.17 -14.56 10.12
N ASP A 93 15.71 -15.68 9.56
CA ASP A 93 16.42 -16.37 8.48
C ASP A 93 16.43 -15.51 7.21
N TYR A 94 17.64 -15.16 6.74
CA TYR A 94 17.89 -14.44 5.50
C TYR A 94 18.34 -15.38 4.37
N LYS A 95 17.82 -15.18 3.15
CA LYS A 95 18.31 -15.84 1.95
C LYS A 95 18.42 -14.86 0.79
N CYS A 96 19.52 -14.91 0.05
CA CYS A 96 19.66 -14.27 -1.25
C CYS A 96 19.35 -15.30 -2.34
N ILE A 97 18.29 -15.05 -3.11
CA ILE A 97 17.78 -15.97 -4.13
C ILE A 97 18.20 -15.44 -5.50
N PRO A 98 19.04 -16.16 -6.24
CA PRO A 98 19.48 -15.71 -7.56
C PRO A 98 18.31 -15.68 -8.55
N ALA A 99 18.39 -14.80 -9.54
CA ALA A 99 17.40 -14.75 -10.62
C ALA A 99 17.57 -15.95 -11.55
N LEU A 100 16.69 -16.95 -11.39
CA LEU A 100 16.67 -18.14 -12.24
C LEU A 100 15.39 -18.20 -13.07
N PRO A 101 15.46 -18.47 -14.38
CA PRO A 101 14.27 -18.67 -15.20
C PRO A 101 13.68 -20.07 -14.98
N THR A 102 12.41 -20.26 -15.31
CA THR A 102 11.75 -21.57 -15.30
C THR A 102 12.43 -22.57 -16.24
N ASP A 103 12.84 -22.10 -17.42
CA ASP A 103 13.54 -22.86 -18.46
C ASP A 103 14.84 -22.14 -18.88
N ASP A 104 15.90 -22.88 -19.24
CA ASP A 104 17.23 -22.32 -19.58
C ASP A 104 17.23 -21.37 -20.79
N ALA A 105 16.20 -21.46 -21.65
CA ALA A 105 16.02 -20.56 -22.80
C ALA A 105 15.23 -19.27 -22.46
N SER A 106 14.66 -19.18 -21.25
CA SER A 106 13.87 -18.03 -20.81
C SER A 106 14.73 -16.95 -20.16
N SER A 107 14.27 -15.70 -20.21
CA SER A 107 14.92 -14.57 -19.55
C SER A 107 14.36 -14.32 -18.16
N VAL A 108 15.10 -13.56 -17.36
CA VAL A 108 14.70 -13.04 -16.05
C VAL A 108 14.57 -11.52 -16.13
N PRO A 109 13.84 -10.86 -15.21
CA PRO A 109 13.78 -9.41 -15.20
C PRO A 109 15.18 -8.80 -15.03
N PRO A 110 15.53 -7.74 -15.78
CA PRO A 110 16.71 -6.94 -15.49
C PRO A 110 16.57 -6.22 -14.13
N PRO A 111 17.71 -5.82 -13.52
CA PRO A 111 17.77 -4.82 -12.45
C PRO A 111 16.89 -3.61 -12.76
N ARG A 112 16.15 -3.12 -11.76
CA ARG A 112 15.17 -2.04 -11.93
C ARG A 112 14.80 -1.38 -10.61
N ALA A 113 14.31 -0.15 -10.66
CA ALA A 113 13.77 0.59 -9.52
C ALA A 113 12.42 1.25 -9.86
N GLY A 114 11.64 1.61 -8.85
CA GLY A 114 10.32 2.22 -9.02
C GLY A 114 9.30 1.33 -9.73
N HIS A 115 9.54 0.02 -9.81
CA HIS A 115 8.58 -0.94 -10.31
C HIS A 115 7.48 -1.18 -9.26
N SER A 116 6.37 -1.78 -9.68
CA SER A 116 5.34 -2.25 -8.75
C SER A 116 5.44 -3.75 -8.56
N ALA A 117 4.95 -4.22 -7.41
CA ALA A 117 4.86 -5.63 -7.08
C ALA A 117 3.49 -5.94 -6.47
N SER A 118 2.88 -7.04 -6.90
CA SER A 118 1.62 -7.54 -6.32
C SER A 118 1.67 -9.05 -6.14
N VAL A 119 1.09 -9.55 -5.06
CA VAL A 119 0.97 -10.99 -4.80
C VAL A 119 -0.28 -11.55 -5.48
N PHE A 120 -0.11 -12.59 -6.30
CA PHE A 120 -1.18 -13.36 -6.94
C PHE A 120 -1.03 -14.85 -6.56
N GLY A 121 -1.79 -15.28 -5.55
CA GLY A 121 -1.62 -16.59 -4.93
C GLY A 121 -0.23 -16.72 -4.30
N LYS A 122 0.59 -17.63 -4.80
CA LYS A 122 1.99 -17.82 -4.38
C LYS A 122 3.00 -17.08 -5.25
N ASN A 123 2.54 -16.38 -6.28
CA ASN A 123 3.41 -15.69 -7.23
C ASN A 123 3.53 -14.22 -6.87
N ILE A 124 4.72 -13.65 -7.05
CA ILE A 124 4.95 -12.21 -6.98
C ILE A 124 5.03 -11.69 -8.41
N ILE A 125 4.13 -10.78 -8.77
CA ILE A 125 4.02 -10.19 -10.10
C ILE A 125 4.74 -8.86 -10.11
N ILE A 126 5.70 -8.68 -11.01
CA ILE A 126 6.48 -7.45 -11.18
C ILE A 126 6.16 -6.82 -12.53
N TYR A 127 5.90 -5.50 -12.52
CA TYR A 127 5.67 -4.72 -13.73
C TYR A 127 6.38 -3.37 -13.70
N GLY A 128 6.87 -2.95 -14.87
CA GLY A 128 7.45 -1.64 -15.09
C GLY A 128 8.76 -1.40 -14.35
N GLY A 129 8.98 -0.16 -13.94
CA GLY A 129 10.24 0.32 -13.36
C GLY A 129 11.10 1.11 -14.34
N MET A 130 12.19 1.66 -13.82
CA MET A 130 13.19 2.40 -14.56
C MET A 130 14.57 1.76 -14.47
N ASP A 131 15.37 2.04 -15.49
CA ASP A 131 16.79 1.69 -15.56
C ASP A 131 17.65 2.65 -14.72
N GLU A 132 18.96 2.43 -14.71
CA GLU A 132 19.92 3.24 -13.95
C GLU A 132 20.02 4.68 -14.47
N ALA A 133 19.68 4.92 -15.73
CA ALA A 133 19.63 6.25 -16.34
C ALA A 133 18.29 6.97 -16.06
N GLY A 134 17.38 6.35 -15.30
CA GLY A 134 16.07 6.89 -14.97
C GLY A 134 15.10 6.90 -16.14
N ASN A 135 15.34 6.08 -17.17
CA ASN A 135 14.40 5.86 -18.26
C ASN A 135 13.52 4.65 -17.94
N SER A 136 12.31 4.62 -18.50
CA SER A 136 11.45 3.43 -18.43
C SER A 136 12.21 2.20 -18.94
N VAL A 137 12.15 1.09 -18.20
CA VAL A 137 12.81 -0.16 -18.59
C VAL A 137 12.31 -0.60 -19.97
N GLU A 138 13.22 -0.73 -20.94
CA GLU A 138 12.91 -1.15 -22.31
C GLU A 138 12.76 -2.67 -22.44
N ASP A 139 12.06 -3.32 -21.52
CA ASP A 139 11.83 -4.77 -21.60
C ASP A 139 10.58 -5.15 -22.42
N GLY A 140 9.85 -4.16 -22.96
CA GLY A 140 8.69 -4.38 -23.82
C GLY A 140 7.41 -4.64 -23.03
N SER A 141 7.26 -3.96 -21.89
CA SER A 141 6.06 -4.06 -21.04
C SER A 141 5.84 -5.47 -20.53
N LYS A 142 6.96 -6.14 -20.20
CA LYS A 142 6.92 -7.53 -19.75
C LYS A 142 6.32 -7.62 -18.37
N LEU A 143 5.38 -8.55 -18.22
CA LEU A 143 4.81 -8.92 -16.95
C LEU A 143 5.57 -10.14 -16.41
N TRP A 144 6.35 -9.93 -15.36
CA TRP A 144 7.18 -10.96 -14.76
C TRP A 144 6.45 -11.60 -13.58
N SER A 145 6.57 -12.93 -13.44
CA SER A 145 5.99 -13.68 -12.33
C SER A 145 7.08 -14.51 -11.67
N PHE A 146 7.27 -14.33 -10.37
CA PHE A 146 8.16 -15.14 -9.55
C PHE A 146 7.37 -16.13 -8.70
N ASP A 147 7.62 -17.42 -8.86
CA ASP A 147 6.96 -18.47 -8.07
C ASP A 147 7.75 -18.72 -6.78
N THR A 148 7.13 -18.43 -5.63
CA THR A 148 7.79 -18.52 -4.31
C THR A 148 8.02 -19.95 -3.80
N ASP A 149 7.45 -20.97 -4.45
CA ASP A 149 7.75 -22.37 -4.12
C ASP A 149 8.97 -22.85 -4.91
N THR A 150 9.01 -22.56 -6.22
CA THR A 150 10.09 -23.03 -7.11
C THR A 150 11.30 -22.10 -7.12
N LEU A 151 11.13 -20.84 -6.67
CA LEU A 151 12.11 -19.78 -6.69
C LEU A 151 12.59 -19.42 -8.11
N LYS A 152 11.66 -19.46 -9.08
CA LYS A 152 11.95 -19.22 -10.50
C LYS A 152 11.04 -18.17 -11.11
N TRP A 153 11.58 -17.49 -12.13
CA TRP A 153 10.89 -16.48 -12.92
C TRP A 153 10.25 -17.08 -14.17
N THR A 154 9.04 -16.59 -14.46
CA THR A 154 8.31 -16.87 -15.69
C THR A 154 7.85 -15.55 -16.31
N LEU A 155 8.07 -15.39 -17.61
CA LEU A 155 7.47 -14.31 -18.39
C LEU A 155 6.00 -14.63 -18.68
N ARG A 156 5.07 -13.79 -18.22
CA ARG A 156 3.62 -14.01 -18.41
C ARG A 156 3.10 -13.42 -19.71
N THR A 157 3.56 -12.22 -20.04
CA THR A 157 3.25 -11.57 -21.31
C THR A 157 4.33 -10.55 -21.64
N SER A 158 4.52 -10.30 -22.93
CA SER A 158 5.31 -9.21 -23.49
C SER A 158 4.49 -8.33 -24.42
N GLN A 159 3.17 -8.48 -24.38
CA GLN A 159 2.21 -7.65 -25.10
C GLN A 159 1.64 -6.70 -24.05
N GLY A 160 1.78 -5.39 -24.20
CA GLY A 160 1.31 -4.42 -23.21
C GLY A 160 1.48 -2.96 -23.68
N PRO A 161 1.06 -1.97 -22.87
CA PRO A 161 1.19 -0.55 -23.19
C PRO A 161 2.65 -0.18 -23.41
N LYS A 162 3.00 0.46 -24.53
CA LYS A 162 4.39 0.80 -24.87
C LYS A 162 5.07 1.71 -23.83
N ASP A 163 4.28 2.53 -23.14
CA ASP A 163 4.77 3.38 -22.06
C ASP A 163 4.88 2.56 -20.76
N CYS A 164 6.07 2.01 -20.51
CA CYS A 164 6.38 1.36 -19.23
C CYS A 164 6.36 2.38 -18.09
N GLN A 165 5.64 2.04 -17.02
CA GLN A 165 5.37 2.93 -15.90
C GLN A 165 6.35 2.68 -14.76
N PHE A 166 6.76 3.71 -14.04
CA PHE A 166 7.52 3.60 -12.79
C PHE A 166 6.99 4.60 -11.75
N TYR A 167 7.23 4.32 -10.46
CA TYR A 167 6.55 4.94 -9.31
C TYR A 167 5.02 4.90 -9.42
N HIS A 168 4.49 3.83 -10.03
CA HIS A 168 3.04 3.57 -10.13
C HIS A 168 2.62 2.61 -9.02
N GLY A 169 1.34 2.69 -8.62
CA GLY A 169 0.76 1.71 -7.72
C GLY A 169 0.23 0.49 -8.48
N SER A 170 0.17 -0.65 -7.81
CA SER A 170 -0.45 -1.86 -8.35
C SER A 170 -1.23 -2.62 -7.28
N THR A 171 -2.29 -3.31 -7.70
CA THR A 171 -3.00 -4.24 -6.82
C THR A 171 -3.69 -5.33 -7.64
N VAL A 172 -3.99 -6.47 -7.01
CA VAL A 172 -4.62 -7.62 -7.67
C VAL A 172 -6.03 -7.83 -7.13
N HIS A 173 -6.99 -7.98 -8.04
CA HIS A 173 -8.37 -8.37 -7.74
C HIS A 173 -8.80 -9.55 -8.63
N GLY A 174 -9.11 -10.69 -8.02
CA GLY A 174 -9.33 -11.93 -8.78
C GLY A 174 -8.08 -12.28 -9.60
N ASN A 175 -8.24 -12.39 -10.92
CA ASN A 175 -7.12 -12.62 -11.85
C ASN A 175 -6.55 -11.33 -12.45
N MET A 176 -7.10 -10.16 -12.08
CA MET A 176 -6.78 -8.90 -12.71
C MET A 176 -5.75 -8.13 -11.88
N LEU A 177 -4.60 -7.82 -12.48
CA LEU A 177 -3.67 -6.83 -11.98
C LEU A 177 -4.13 -5.46 -12.46
N LEU A 178 -4.30 -4.53 -11.52
CA LEU A 178 -4.66 -3.15 -11.73
C LEU A 178 -3.42 -2.29 -11.50
N LEU A 179 -3.15 -1.37 -12.42
CA LEU A 179 -1.98 -0.49 -12.43
C LEU A 179 -2.47 0.95 -12.59
N TYR A 180 -1.96 1.86 -11.77
CA TYR A 180 -2.41 3.24 -11.83
C TYR A 180 -1.32 4.21 -11.40
N GLY A 181 -1.27 5.36 -12.08
CA GLY A 181 -0.36 6.45 -11.75
C GLY A 181 1.05 6.24 -12.28
N GLY A 182 2.00 6.91 -11.63
CA GLY A 182 3.42 6.88 -11.97
C GLY A 182 3.78 7.70 -13.22
N TYR A 183 4.97 7.42 -13.75
CA TYR A 183 5.56 8.16 -14.85
C TYR A 183 6.08 7.23 -15.94
N SER A 184 6.23 7.77 -17.14
CA SER A 184 6.98 7.17 -18.24
C SER A 184 8.01 8.16 -18.75
N LYS A 185 9.21 7.66 -19.05
CA LYS A 185 10.28 8.41 -19.71
C LYS A 185 10.96 7.49 -20.72
N PRO A 186 10.55 7.51 -22.00
CA PRO A 186 11.16 6.68 -23.04
C PRO A 186 12.66 6.91 -23.16
N ALA A 187 13.44 5.86 -23.42
CA ALA A 187 14.89 6.00 -23.54
C ALA A 187 15.27 6.89 -24.72
N GLY A 188 16.37 7.63 -24.57
CA GLY A 188 16.82 8.61 -25.56
C GLY A 188 15.97 9.89 -25.60
N THR A 189 15.02 10.06 -24.69
CA THR A 189 14.21 11.28 -24.57
C THR A 189 14.37 11.93 -23.20
N ASN A 190 14.09 13.23 -23.12
CA ASN A 190 13.94 13.96 -21.85
C ASN A 190 12.46 14.16 -21.48
N ASP A 191 11.57 13.45 -22.14
CA ASP A 191 10.12 13.58 -21.99
C ASP A 191 9.63 12.73 -20.82
N LEU A 192 9.63 13.31 -19.62
CA LEU A 192 9.01 12.72 -18.44
C LEU A 192 7.50 13.02 -18.48
N ARG A 193 6.69 11.98 -18.51
CA ARG A 193 5.22 12.08 -18.58
C ARG A 193 4.58 11.42 -17.38
N ALA A 194 3.76 12.17 -16.65
CA ALA A 194 2.84 11.62 -15.68
C ALA A 194 1.77 10.76 -16.38
N LEU A 195 1.39 9.63 -15.77
CA LEU A 195 0.41 8.68 -16.30
C LEU A 195 -0.80 8.56 -15.35
N PRO A 196 -1.78 9.48 -15.41
CA PRO A 196 -2.95 9.49 -14.52
C PRO A 196 -4.05 8.54 -15.00
N SER A 197 -3.69 7.36 -15.51
CA SER A 197 -4.63 6.39 -16.08
C SER A 197 -4.59 5.06 -15.34
N LEU A 198 -5.75 4.39 -15.29
CA LEU A 198 -5.89 3.02 -14.81
C LEU A 198 -5.68 2.07 -15.99
N SER A 199 -4.81 1.09 -15.82
CA SER A 199 -4.62 -0.02 -16.76
C SER A 199 -4.84 -1.33 -16.04
N SER A 200 -5.28 -2.36 -16.76
CA SER A 200 -5.42 -3.69 -16.17
C SER A 200 -4.98 -4.79 -17.13
N VAL A 201 -4.51 -5.90 -16.53
CA VAL A 201 -4.09 -7.09 -17.24
C VAL A 201 -4.53 -8.32 -16.48
N ASP A 202 -5.09 -9.30 -17.19
CA ASP A 202 -5.35 -10.61 -16.61
C ASP A 202 -4.01 -11.35 -16.45
N VAL A 203 -3.62 -11.61 -15.21
CA VAL A 203 -2.33 -12.23 -14.85
C VAL A 203 -2.23 -13.68 -15.31
N THR A 204 -3.37 -14.35 -15.53
CA THR A 204 -3.43 -15.75 -15.96
C THR A 204 -3.25 -15.87 -17.46
N THR A 205 -3.94 -15.03 -18.23
CA THR A 205 -3.92 -15.08 -19.69
C THR A 205 -2.89 -14.14 -20.31
N GLY A 206 -2.40 -13.14 -19.57
CA GLY A 206 -1.48 -12.12 -20.06
C GLY A 206 -2.15 -11.08 -20.97
N VAL A 207 -3.49 -11.04 -21.01
CA VAL A 207 -4.27 -10.15 -21.88
C VAL A 207 -4.57 -8.84 -21.17
N TRP A 208 -4.15 -7.73 -21.77
CA TRP A 208 -4.46 -6.38 -21.31
C TRP A 208 -5.88 -5.98 -21.68
N GLN A 209 -6.54 -5.28 -20.78
CA GLN A 209 -7.87 -4.72 -21.03
C GLN A 209 -7.74 -3.23 -21.37
N ALA A 210 -8.46 -2.82 -22.41
CA ALA A 210 -8.63 -1.41 -22.73
C ALA A 210 -9.65 -0.81 -21.75
N HIS A 211 -9.26 0.25 -21.05
CA HIS A 211 -10.19 1.11 -20.33
C HIS A 211 -10.50 2.29 -21.27
N GLU A 212 -11.71 2.31 -21.84
CA GLU A 212 -12.13 3.37 -22.79
C GLU A 212 -12.19 4.75 -22.12
N ASP A 213 -12.36 4.80 -20.80
CA ASP A 213 -12.38 6.03 -20.01
C ASP A 213 -10.95 6.46 -19.60
N GLN A 214 -10.30 7.15 -20.53
CA GLN A 214 -9.16 8.05 -20.30
C GLN A 214 -9.59 9.32 -19.52
N VAL A 215 -10.55 9.24 -18.59
CA VAL A 215 -10.83 10.36 -17.70
C VAL A 215 -9.63 10.44 -16.76
N LEU A 216 -8.69 11.32 -17.13
CA LEU A 216 -7.51 11.68 -16.35
C LEU A 216 -7.95 11.78 -14.90
N SER A 217 -7.43 10.86 -14.08
CA SER A 217 -7.73 10.91 -12.68
C SER A 217 -7.26 12.28 -12.15
N PRO A 218 -8.09 12.98 -11.35
CA PRO A 218 -7.77 14.34 -10.87
C PRO A 218 -6.56 14.39 -9.92
N VAL A 219 -5.97 13.23 -9.62
CA VAL A 219 -5.17 12.92 -8.44
C VAL A 219 -3.66 13.14 -8.66
N GLY A 220 -3.22 13.40 -9.89
CA GLY A 220 -1.79 13.49 -10.23
C GLY A 220 -1.11 12.12 -10.19
N THR A 221 0.14 12.05 -9.71
CA THR A 221 0.98 10.83 -9.73
C THR A 221 1.18 10.26 -8.32
N PRO A 222 0.17 9.60 -7.72
CA PRO A 222 0.32 9.01 -6.40
C PRO A 222 1.22 7.77 -6.44
N SER A 223 1.86 7.51 -5.30
CA SER A 223 2.88 6.46 -5.13
C SER A 223 2.34 5.15 -4.55
N GLY A 224 1.04 5.03 -4.27
CA GLY A 224 0.44 3.82 -3.69
C GLY A 224 -1.03 3.61 -4.05
N LEU A 225 -1.38 2.34 -4.32
CA LEU A 225 -2.75 1.86 -4.49
C LEU A 225 -3.09 0.87 -3.38
N ALA A 226 -4.33 0.93 -2.91
CA ALA A 226 -4.85 -0.01 -1.93
C ALA A 226 -6.19 -0.58 -2.41
N PHE A 227 -6.39 -1.90 -2.29
CA PHE A 227 -7.63 -2.55 -2.73
C PHE A 227 -8.49 -2.94 -1.54
N SER A 228 -9.77 -2.59 -1.60
CA SER A 228 -10.74 -2.98 -0.59
C SER A 228 -12.16 -2.91 -1.13
N GLN A 229 -13.01 -3.89 -0.79
CA GLN A 229 -14.46 -3.84 -1.09
C GLN A 229 -14.75 -3.56 -2.57
N ASP A 230 -14.02 -4.23 -3.45
CA ASP A 230 -14.17 -4.10 -4.91
C ASP A 230 -13.91 -2.68 -5.45
N LYS A 231 -13.21 -1.88 -4.64
CA LYS A 231 -12.74 -0.55 -4.99
C LYS A 231 -11.23 -0.49 -4.88
N VAL A 232 -10.62 0.26 -5.80
CA VAL A 232 -9.22 0.67 -5.72
C VAL A 232 -9.19 2.06 -5.11
N PHE A 233 -8.42 2.23 -4.05
CA PHE A 233 -8.24 3.49 -3.33
C PHE A 233 -6.84 4.05 -3.56
N THR A 234 -6.76 5.37 -3.61
CA THR A 234 -5.50 6.12 -3.56
C THR A 234 -5.70 7.36 -2.70
N VAL A 235 -4.65 7.75 -1.97
CA VAL A 235 -4.61 9.05 -1.29
C VAL A 235 -4.04 10.06 -2.26
N GLY A 236 -4.73 11.18 -2.42
CA GLY A 236 -4.55 12.05 -3.58
C GLY A 236 -3.92 13.42 -3.36
N ILE A 237 -3.73 14.08 -4.51
CA ILE A 237 -3.27 15.45 -4.64
C ILE A 237 -4.43 16.30 -5.12
N ASP A 238 -5.11 16.98 -4.18
CA ASP A 238 -6.08 18.04 -4.52
C ASP A 238 -5.80 19.26 -3.65
N SER A 239 -5.56 20.41 -4.28
CA SER A 239 -5.29 21.66 -3.56
C SER A 239 -6.51 22.18 -2.78
N LYS A 240 -7.71 21.64 -3.03
CA LYS A 240 -8.95 22.03 -2.35
C LYS A 240 -9.22 21.23 -1.09
N PHE A 241 -8.63 20.04 -0.93
CA PHE A 241 -8.93 19.10 0.16
C PHE A 241 -7.65 18.61 0.84
N GLN A 242 -7.72 18.38 2.14
CA GLN A 242 -6.58 17.86 2.90
C GLN A 242 -6.51 16.34 2.73
N ALA A 243 -5.54 15.84 1.96
CA ALA A 243 -5.35 14.41 1.69
C ALA A 243 -6.65 13.67 1.31
N PRO A 244 -7.31 14.06 0.20
CA PRO A 244 -8.53 13.39 -0.25
C PRO A 244 -8.28 11.92 -0.55
N VAL A 245 -9.31 11.10 -0.33
CA VAL A 245 -9.30 9.69 -0.69
C VAL A 245 -10.10 9.53 -1.99
N HIS A 246 -9.43 9.07 -3.04
CA HIS A 246 -10.08 8.78 -4.31
C HIS A 246 -10.28 7.28 -4.45
N PHE A 247 -11.36 6.89 -5.11
CA PHE A 247 -11.61 5.49 -5.39
C PHE A 247 -12.19 5.25 -6.78
N TYR A 248 -11.89 4.08 -7.31
CA TYR A 248 -12.45 3.55 -8.55
C TYR A 248 -13.20 2.25 -8.24
N ASP A 249 -14.49 2.21 -8.59
CA ASP A 249 -15.37 1.06 -8.33
C ASP A 249 -15.28 0.04 -9.48
N LEU A 250 -14.85 -1.19 -9.18
CA LEU A 250 -14.68 -2.25 -10.17
C LEU A 250 -16.00 -2.93 -10.56
N HIS A 251 -17.05 -2.86 -9.72
CA HIS A 251 -18.37 -3.41 -10.06
C HIS A 251 -19.17 -2.50 -10.97
N ALA A 252 -18.84 -1.21 -10.99
CA ALA A 252 -19.43 -0.23 -11.89
C ALA A 252 -19.05 -0.43 -13.37
N ALA A 253 -18.51 -1.60 -13.76
CA ALA A 253 -18.07 -2.03 -15.09
C ALA A 253 -19.16 -2.01 -16.20
N THR A 254 -20.18 -1.17 -16.06
CA THR A 254 -21.16 -0.78 -17.06
C THR A 254 -20.92 0.69 -17.43
N ALA A 255 -20.36 0.97 -18.62
CA ALA A 255 -20.37 2.23 -19.39
C ALA A 255 -20.14 3.61 -18.68
N ASN A 256 -19.95 3.68 -17.36
CA ASN A 256 -19.94 4.89 -16.52
C ASN A 256 -18.91 4.79 -15.37
N ALA A 257 -17.97 3.84 -15.44
CA ALA A 257 -16.99 3.60 -14.38
C ALA A 257 -15.99 4.76 -14.31
N ARG A 258 -15.96 5.49 -13.19
CA ARG A 258 -15.14 6.69 -13.02
C ARG A 258 -14.51 6.75 -11.63
N TRP A 259 -13.46 7.54 -11.51
CA TRP A 259 -12.93 7.97 -10.22
C TRP A 259 -13.96 8.84 -9.50
N ASP A 260 -14.24 8.51 -8.25
CA ASP A 260 -14.98 9.36 -7.32
C ASP A 260 -14.05 9.74 -6.13
N THR A 261 -14.41 10.79 -5.41
CA THR A 261 -13.61 11.36 -4.32
C THR A 261 -14.42 11.43 -3.04
N ILE A 262 -13.83 10.97 -1.94
CA ILE A 262 -14.30 11.25 -0.59
C ILE A 262 -13.57 12.51 -0.12
N PRO A 263 -14.25 13.67 -0.09
CA PRO A 263 -13.62 14.93 0.28
C PRO A 263 -13.35 14.94 1.78
N VAL A 264 -12.12 15.33 2.15
CA VAL A 264 -11.77 15.64 3.53
C VAL A 264 -11.63 17.17 3.62
N PRO A 265 -12.57 17.88 4.24
CA PRO A 265 -12.51 19.33 4.35
C PRO A 265 -11.23 19.75 5.07
N SER A 266 -10.51 20.71 4.51
CA SER A 266 -9.39 21.39 5.17
C SER A 266 -9.92 22.25 6.31
N ASN A 267 -10.18 21.61 7.46
CA ASN A 267 -10.67 22.24 8.68
C ASN A 267 -9.65 21.96 9.80
N PRO A 268 -9.10 22.98 10.48
CA PRO A 268 -8.14 22.77 11.57
C PRO A 268 -8.67 21.95 12.76
N LEU A 269 -9.99 21.74 12.84
CA LEU A 269 -10.62 20.88 13.84
C LEU A 269 -10.80 19.42 13.37
N VAL A 270 -10.61 19.13 12.08
CA VAL A 270 -10.68 17.78 11.51
C VAL A 270 -9.25 17.31 11.28
N PRO A 271 -8.74 16.36 12.09
CA PRO A 271 -7.39 15.87 11.94
C PRO A 271 -7.25 15.12 10.61
N GLY A 272 -6.14 15.34 9.90
CA GLY A 272 -5.82 14.65 8.67
C GLY A 272 -4.38 14.89 8.26
N PRO A 273 -3.83 14.11 7.32
CA PRO A 273 -2.49 14.34 6.81
C PRO A 273 -2.42 15.72 6.15
N ASP A 274 -1.54 16.60 6.63
CA ASP A 274 -1.49 18.01 6.23
C ASP A 274 -1.28 18.25 4.73
N THR A 275 -0.57 17.36 4.02
CA THR A 275 -0.24 17.53 2.60
C THR A 275 -0.13 16.22 1.85
N SER A 276 -0.18 16.29 0.53
CA SER A 276 0.13 15.20 -0.39
C SER A 276 1.60 14.79 -0.30
N ARG A 277 1.87 13.50 -0.44
CA ARG A 277 3.20 12.94 -0.21
C ARG A 277 3.68 12.05 -1.33
N ASP A 278 4.94 12.21 -1.69
CA ASP A 278 5.66 11.29 -2.55
C ASP A 278 6.32 10.18 -1.72
N GLY A 279 6.39 8.98 -2.28
CA GLY A 279 7.03 7.83 -1.65
C GLY A 279 6.39 7.42 -0.31
N ALA A 280 5.12 7.73 -0.11
CA ALA A 280 4.34 7.30 1.05
C ALA A 280 3.75 5.90 0.82
N GLY A 281 3.52 5.16 1.91
CA GLY A 281 2.84 3.87 1.86
C GLY A 281 1.33 4.04 1.97
N VAL A 282 0.56 3.39 1.10
CA VAL A 282 -0.91 3.28 1.21
C VAL A 282 -1.28 1.80 1.28
N ILE A 283 -1.81 1.35 2.41
CA ILE A 283 -2.01 -0.09 2.70
C ILE A 283 -3.42 -0.31 3.26
N THR A 284 -4.12 -1.35 2.81
CA THR A 284 -5.41 -1.72 3.42
C THR A 284 -5.20 -2.55 4.68
N LEU A 285 -5.99 -2.26 5.71
CA LEU A 285 -6.05 -3.01 6.96
C LEU A 285 -7.47 -3.46 7.26
N SER A 286 -7.60 -4.46 8.13
CA SER A 286 -8.87 -5.01 8.62
C SER A 286 -8.81 -5.25 10.12
N THR A 287 -9.91 -4.95 10.83
CA THR A 287 -10.00 -5.26 12.27
C THR A 287 -10.29 -6.74 12.55
N GLY A 288 -10.53 -7.54 11.50
CA GLY A 288 -11.03 -8.91 11.60
C GLY A 288 -12.53 -9.01 11.91
N GLN A 289 -13.22 -7.88 12.15
CA GLN A 289 -14.67 -7.82 12.43
C GLN A 289 -15.47 -7.14 11.31
N GLY A 290 -14.85 -7.03 10.12
CA GLY A 290 -15.46 -6.44 8.93
C GLY A 290 -15.23 -4.94 8.74
N ARG A 291 -14.58 -4.27 9.70
CA ARG A 291 -14.13 -2.88 9.54
C ARG A 291 -12.80 -2.83 8.83
N LYS A 292 -12.66 -1.92 7.88
CA LYS A 292 -11.43 -1.76 7.09
C LYS A 292 -10.92 -0.33 7.17
N TYR A 293 -9.61 -0.19 6.99
CA TYR A 293 -8.93 1.11 7.02
C TYR A 293 -7.94 1.20 5.87
N LEU A 294 -7.65 2.43 5.44
CA LEU A 294 -6.43 2.75 4.71
C LEU A 294 -5.40 3.26 5.72
N LEU A 295 -4.22 2.64 5.76
CA LEU A 295 -3.06 3.12 6.47
C LEU A 295 -2.21 3.95 5.52
N TYR A 296 -1.99 5.21 5.87
CA TYR A 296 -1.13 6.14 5.14
C TYR A 296 0.12 6.40 5.96
N LEU A 297 1.27 5.95 5.45
CA LEU A 297 2.55 5.93 6.17
C LEU A 297 3.54 6.92 5.57
N PHE A 298 4.06 7.80 6.41
CA PHE A 298 5.29 8.57 6.16
C PHE A 298 5.27 9.28 4.79
N GLY A 299 6.37 9.26 4.06
CA GLY A 299 6.54 9.94 2.78
C GLY A 299 7.19 11.30 2.94
N GLN A 300 7.23 12.05 1.85
CA GLN A 300 7.79 13.40 1.82
C GLN A 300 6.84 14.37 1.14
N LYS A 301 6.92 15.65 1.47
CA LYS A 301 6.06 16.65 0.87
C LYS A 301 6.24 16.71 -0.64
N HIS A 302 5.11 16.64 -1.34
CA HIS A 302 5.06 16.73 -2.79
C HIS A 302 5.42 18.16 -3.26
N GLY A 303 6.22 18.25 -4.32
CA GLY A 303 6.74 19.52 -4.85
C GLY A 303 5.73 20.37 -5.64
N GLY A 304 4.56 19.83 -6.00
CA GLY A 304 3.48 20.52 -6.70
C GLY A 304 3.59 20.50 -8.23
N ASP A 305 4.81 20.56 -8.76
CA ASP A 305 5.10 20.48 -10.20
C ASP A 305 5.67 19.10 -10.60
N GLN A 306 5.74 18.87 -11.91
CA GLN A 306 6.47 17.71 -12.42
C GLN A 306 7.93 17.72 -11.95
N PRO A 307 8.45 16.59 -11.44
CA PRO A 307 9.77 16.55 -10.86
C PRO A 307 10.86 16.65 -11.94
N THR A 308 11.92 17.42 -11.66
CA THR A 308 13.10 17.54 -12.55
C THR A 308 14.12 16.42 -12.35
N SER A 309 13.96 15.61 -11.29
CA SER A 309 14.80 14.45 -10.97
C SER A 309 13.97 13.37 -10.29
N LEU A 310 14.39 12.11 -10.41
CA LEU A 310 13.70 10.95 -9.88
C LEU A 310 14.62 10.13 -8.95
N PRO A 311 14.16 9.69 -7.77
CA PRO A 311 12.91 10.12 -7.14
C PRO A 311 12.90 11.65 -6.89
N PRO A 312 11.72 12.28 -6.84
CA PRO A 312 11.60 13.67 -6.42
C PRO A 312 12.35 13.91 -5.10
N LYS A 313 12.97 15.08 -4.95
CA LYS A 313 13.63 15.48 -3.70
C LYS A 313 12.72 16.42 -2.92
N SER A 314 12.77 16.31 -1.60
CA SER A 314 12.02 17.17 -0.68
C SER A 314 12.80 17.34 0.61
N ASP A 315 12.75 18.55 1.17
CA ASP A 315 13.38 18.88 2.45
C ASP A 315 12.48 18.53 3.65
N GLU A 316 11.23 18.14 3.40
CA GLU A 316 10.22 17.87 4.40
C GLU A 316 9.74 16.42 4.29
N LEU A 317 10.21 15.57 5.22
CA LEU A 317 9.81 14.17 5.34
C LEU A 317 8.95 13.96 6.58
N PHE A 318 7.98 13.06 6.47
CA PHE A 318 7.01 12.77 7.51
C PHE A 318 7.32 11.45 8.22
N SER A 319 7.07 11.42 9.53
CA SER A 319 7.21 10.22 10.39
C SER A 319 5.89 9.81 11.03
N ASP A 320 4.79 10.44 10.66
CA ASP A 320 3.45 10.14 11.15
C ASP A 320 2.79 9.01 10.35
N ALA A 321 1.83 8.36 10.98
CA ALA A 321 0.99 7.34 10.37
C ALA A 321 -0.46 7.74 10.58
N TRP A 322 -1.28 7.58 9.54
CA TRP A 322 -2.68 7.97 9.56
C TRP A 322 -3.55 6.79 9.16
N THR A 323 -4.73 6.69 9.75
CA THR A 323 -5.74 5.71 9.35
C THR A 323 -7.00 6.39 8.89
N PHE A 324 -7.49 6.04 7.71
CA PHE A 324 -8.79 6.46 7.19
C PHE A 324 -9.77 5.30 7.30
N GLN A 325 -10.88 5.48 8.01
CA GLN A 325 -11.90 4.43 8.14
C GLN A 325 -12.71 4.32 6.85
N LEU A 326 -12.61 3.18 6.17
CA LEU A 326 -13.42 2.90 4.99
C LEU A 326 -14.87 2.59 5.38
N PRO A 327 -15.84 2.82 4.49
CA PRO A 327 -17.25 2.47 4.72
C PRO A 327 -17.43 1.03 5.18
N SER A 328 -18.31 0.80 6.15
CA SER A 328 -18.58 -0.55 6.65
C SER A 328 -19.50 -1.32 5.69
N ASN A 329 -19.14 -2.56 5.32
CA ASN A 329 -20.04 -3.43 4.56
C ASN A 329 -21.28 -3.78 5.40
N ASN A 330 -22.48 -3.63 4.81
CA ASN A 330 -23.80 -3.74 5.48
C ASN A 330 -24.11 -5.07 6.20
N THR A 331 -23.24 -6.07 6.12
CA THR A 331 -23.44 -7.42 6.65
C THR A 331 -22.47 -7.81 7.78
N THR A 332 -21.78 -6.83 8.38
CA THR A 332 -20.69 -7.10 9.33
C THR A 332 -21.02 -6.70 10.78
N LEU A 333 -20.27 -7.22 11.75
CA LEU A 333 -20.35 -6.75 13.13
C LEU A 333 -19.99 -5.27 13.24
N ALA A 334 -19.06 -4.81 12.41
CA ALA A 334 -18.71 -3.40 12.30
C ALA A 334 -19.89 -2.53 11.84
N SER A 335 -20.63 -2.92 10.81
CA SER A 335 -21.80 -2.17 10.34
C SER A 335 -22.94 -2.18 11.36
N ALA A 336 -23.13 -3.28 12.10
CA ALA A 336 -24.08 -3.31 13.22
C ALA A 336 -23.68 -2.33 14.34
N LYS A 337 -22.38 -2.26 14.68
CA LYS A 337 -21.85 -1.28 15.64
C LYS A 337 -22.04 0.16 15.15
N ASP A 338 -21.78 0.44 13.87
CA ASP A 338 -21.95 1.78 13.31
C ASP A 338 -23.42 2.21 13.30
N ALA A 339 -24.33 1.31 12.90
CA ALA A 339 -25.76 1.56 12.96
C ALA A 339 -26.24 1.83 14.41
N ALA A 340 -25.71 1.11 15.39
CA ALA A 340 -26.02 1.34 16.80
C ALA A 340 -25.50 2.70 17.30
N ARG A 341 -24.28 3.10 16.92
CA ARG A 341 -23.70 4.41 17.27
C ARG A 341 -24.51 5.55 16.68
N LEU A 342 -24.87 5.47 15.40
CA LEU A 342 -25.70 6.47 14.72
C LEU A 342 -27.07 6.64 15.38
N LYS A 343 -27.73 5.52 15.77
CA LYS A 343 -28.99 5.57 16.53
C LYS A 343 -28.87 6.27 17.88
N LEU A 344 -27.67 6.26 18.48
CA LEU A 344 -27.38 6.94 19.75
C LEU A 344 -26.85 8.37 19.56
N GLY A 345 -26.86 8.90 18.33
CA GLY A 345 -26.31 10.23 18.02
C GLY A 345 -24.78 10.30 18.11
N MET A 346 -24.11 9.15 18.05
CA MET A 346 -22.65 9.05 18.10
C MET A 346 -22.09 8.87 16.69
N ASP A 347 -20.94 9.50 16.43
CA ASP A 347 -20.22 9.34 15.17
C ASP A 347 -19.65 7.92 15.00
N SER A 348 -19.81 7.32 13.83
CA SER A 348 -19.22 6.02 13.47
C SER A 348 -17.71 6.11 13.20
N GLY A 349 -17.21 7.32 12.89
CA GLY A 349 -15.86 7.58 12.40
C GLY A 349 -15.67 7.19 10.93
N GLU A 350 -16.74 6.85 10.20
CA GLU A 350 -16.69 6.58 8.77
C GLU A 350 -16.20 7.81 7.99
N ASP A 351 -15.42 7.58 6.94
CA ASP A 351 -14.86 8.63 6.08
C ASP A 351 -14.03 9.69 6.82
N SER A 352 -13.40 9.29 7.93
CA SER A 352 -12.57 10.17 8.75
C SER A 352 -11.14 9.65 8.89
N TRP A 353 -10.20 10.60 8.91
CA TRP A 353 -8.81 10.37 9.28
C TRP A 353 -8.63 10.42 10.80
N ALA A 354 -7.70 9.62 11.30
CA ALA A 354 -7.13 9.79 12.61
C ALA A 354 -5.65 9.42 12.58
N GLU A 355 -4.83 10.21 13.27
CA GLU A 355 -3.42 9.91 13.47
C GLU A 355 -3.30 8.65 14.35
N VAL A 356 -2.39 7.76 13.96
CA VAL A 356 -2.12 6.53 14.68
C VAL A 356 -1.37 6.85 15.97
N GLU A 357 -1.90 6.41 17.10
CA GLU A 357 -1.26 6.59 18.39
C GLU A 357 -0.12 5.59 18.57
N LEU A 358 1.11 6.09 18.73
CA LEU A 358 2.26 5.25 19.06
C LEU A 358 2.10 4.65 20.46
N LYS A 359 2.09 3.32 20.53
CA LYS A 359 2.15 2.57 21.77
C LYS A 359 3.58 2.08 22.00
N LEU A 360 4.17 2.52 23.11
CA LEU A 360 5.48 2.06 23.53
C LEU A 360 5.36 0.65 24.12
N HIS A 361 6.12 -0.30 23.57
CA HIS A 361 6.23 -1.64 24.15
C HIS A 361 7.15 -1.57 25.37
N GLN A 362 6.63 -1.82 26.58
CA GLN A 362 7.40 -1.71 27.83
C GLN A 362 8.44 -2.84 28.01
N GLU A 363 8.29 -3.97 27.31
CA GLU A 363 9.08 -5.18 27.53
C GLU A 363 10.15 -5.46 26.44
N GLU A 364 10.20 -4.70 25.34
CA GLU A 364 11.14 -4.94 24.24
C GLU A 364 12.03 -3.72 23.96
N PHE A 365 12.96 -3.41 24.87
CA PHE A 365 14.14 -2.61 24.54
C PHE A 365 15.20 -3.45 23.80
N ALA A 366 14.78 -4.38 22.93
CA ALA A 366 15.62 -5.46 22.46
C ALA A 366 16.68 -5.03 21.41
N HIS A 367 16.52 -3.91 20.71
CA HIS A 367 17.54 -3.47 19.73
C HIS A 367 17.73 -1.95 19.69
N GLU A 368 18.86 -1.47 20.24
CA GLU A 368 19.38 -0.07 20.23
C GLU A 368 18.44 1.05 20.69
N GLY A 369 17.31 0.74 21.33
CA GLY A 369 16.43 1.76 21.95
C GLY A 369 15.63 2.64 20.98
N LYS A 370 15.59 2.34 19.68
CA LYS A 370 14.70 3.02 18.73
C LYS A 370 13.28 2.44 18.85
N VAL A 371 12.30 3.30 19.11
CA VAL A 371 10.87 2.94 19.20
C VAL A 371 10.07 3.27 17.93
N HIS A 372 10.75 3.84 16.92
CA HIS A 372 10.14 4.28 15.67
C HIS A 372 11.22 4.37 14.57
N PRO A 373 10.90 4.08 13.29
CA PRO A 373 11.81 4.20 12.15
C PRO A 373 12.29 5.63 11.84
N GLY A 374 11.56 6.64 12.33
CA GLY A 374 11.78 8.04 11.97
C GLY A 374 11.21 8.39 10.58
N PRO A 375 11.34 9.66 10.16
CA PRO A 375 10.78 10.15 8.90
C PRO A 375 11.49 9.52 7.70
N ARG A 376 10.72 9.04 6.72
CA ARG A 376 11.26 8.42 5.49
C ARG A 376 10.29 8.37 4.32
N SER A 377 10.81 8.31 3.10
CA SER A 377 10.06 8.17 1.85
C SER A 377 10.66 7.07 0.96
N PHE A 378 9.93 6.63 -0.07
CA PHE A 378 10.38 5.62 -1.05
C PHE A 378 10.87 4.30 -0.42
N PHE A 379 10.35 3.98 0.75
CA PHE A 379 10.49 2.68 1.39
C PHE A 379 9.51 1.69 0.75
N ALA A 380 9.74 0.40 0.98
CA ALA A 380 8.78 -0.63 0.61
C ALA A 380 7.97 -1.05 1.83
N ALA A 381 6.66 -1.29 1.65
CA ALA A 381 5.82 -1.82 2.70
C ALA A 381 4.75 -2.78 2.17
N SER A 382 4.36 -3.77 2.98
CA SER A 382 3.37 -4.79 2.59
C SER A 382 2.69 -5.39 3.82
N ASN A 383 1.44 -5.84 3.66
CA ASN A 383 0.71 -6.56 4.71
C ASN A 383 1.40 -7.90 5.01
N ILE A 384 1.67 -8.16 6.29
CA ILE A 384 1.94 -9.51 6.79
C ILE A 384 0.62 -10.24 7.02
N ASP A 385 -0.34 -9.52 7.60
CA ASP A 385 -1.71 -9.95 7.85
C ASP A 385 -2.65 -8.71 7.86
N ASP A 386 -3.90 -8.91 8.28
CA ASP A 386 -4.94 -7.87 8.36
C ASP A 386 -4.56 -6.64 9.20
N LYS A 387 -3.65 -6.78 10.16
CA LYS A 387 -3.30 -5.76 11.18
C LYS A 387 -1.81 -5.47 11.27
N THR A 388 -0.99 -6.23 10.56
CA THR A 388 0.46 -6.18 10.68
C THR A 388 1.08 -5.87 9.33
N VAL A 389 2.00 -4.92 9.30
CA VAL A 389 2.69 -4.44 8.10
C VAL A 389 4.20 -4.60 8.30
N VAL A 390 4.90 -5.06 7.26
CA VAL A 390 6.37 -4.93 7.19
C VAL A 390 6.73 -3.67 6.41
N LEU A 391 7.75 -2.97 6.86
CA LEU A 391 8.37 -1.83 6.20
C LEU A 391 9.87 -2.09 6.07
N TRP A 392 10.47 -1.73 4.94
CA TRP A 392 11.92 -1.86 4.73
C TRP A 392 12.52 -0.68 3.97
N GLY A 393 13.68 -0.22 4.44
CA GLY A 393 14.54 0.75 3.76
C GLY A 393 13.92 2.14 3.56
N GLY A 394 14.20 2.74 2.41
CA GLY A 394 13.76 4.09 2.03
C GLY A 394 14.84 5.17 2.18
N LEU A 395 14.46 6.42 1.98
CA LEU A 395 15.30 7.61 2.11
C LEU A 395 14.93 8.38 3.38
N ASN A 396 15.93 8.80 4.15
CA ASN A 396 15.74 9.66 5.31
C ASN A 396 15.84 11.16 4.95
N PRO A 397 15.66 12.11 5.89
CA PRO A 397 15.70 13.55 5.57
C PRO A 397 17.03 14.05 5.01
N LYS A 398 18.13 13.33 5.25
CA LYS A 398 19.44 13.64 4.66
C LYS A 398 19.63 13.05 3.27
N GLN A 399 18.62 12.35 2.75
CA GLN A 399 18.67 11.55 1.53
C GLN A 399 19.63 10.35 1.63
N ASP A 400 19.99 9.94 2.86
CA ASP A 400 20.72 8.70 3.05
C ASP A 400 19.74 7.52 2.93
N VAL A 401 20.23 6.42 2.37
CA VAL A 401 19.44 5.20 2.18
C VAL A 401 19.41 4.41 3.47
N GLU A 402 18.22 4.11 3.98
CA GLU A 402 18.03 3.29 5.17
C GLU A 402 18.11 1.79 4.83
N GLY A 403 18.69 1.01 5.75
CA GLY A 403 18.87 -0.44 5.63
C GLY A 403 18.17 -1.24 6.73
N ASP A 404 17.25 -0.61 7.45
CA ASP A 404 16.50 -1.22 8.53
C ASP A 404 15.09 -1.66 8.11
N GLY A 405 14.61 -2.71 8.77
CA GLY A 405 13.27 -3.27 8.61
C GLY A 405 12.47 -3.17 9.89
N TRP A 406 11.17 -2.91 9.74
CA TRP A 406 10.24 -2.71 10.85
C TRP A 406 8.95 -3.50 10.64
N ILE A 407 8.41 -4.02 11.74
CA ILE A 407 7.04 -4.50 11.82
C ILE A 407 6.20 -3.43 12.51
N ILE A 408 5.08 -3.08 11.88
CA ILE A 408 4.08 -2.16 12.41
C ILE A 408 2.85 -3.02 12.72
N LYS A 409 2.50 -3.11 14.01
CA LYS A 409 1.34 -3.89 14.46
C LYS A 409 0.27 -2.96 15.01
N LEU A 410 -0.91 -2.98 14.40
CA LEU A 410 -2.06 -2.19 14.84
C LEU A 410 -2.94 -2.95 15.84
N GLU A 411 -3.38 -2.23 16.86
CA GLU A 411 -4.31 -2.69 17.88
C GLU A 411 -5.65 -1.98 17.71
N VAL A 412 -6.75 -2.75 17.76
CA VAL A 412 -8.13 -2.28 17.57
C VAL A 412 -8.94 -2.43 18.86
#